data_AF-A0A6L9Q1A2-F1
#
_entry.id   AF-A0A6L9Q1A2-F1
#
_cell.length_a   1.000
_cell.length_b   1.000
_cell.length_c   1.000
_cell.angle_alpha   90.00
_cell.angle_beta   90.00
_cell.angle_gamma   90.00
#
_symmetry.space_group_name_H-M   'P 1'
#
loop_
_entity.id
_entity.type
_entity.pdbx_description
1 polymer ?
#
loop_
_entity_poly.entity_id
_entity_poly.type
_entity_poly.pdbx_seq_one_letter_code
_entity_poly.pdbx_strand_id
1 'polypeptide(L)'
;MHSLISRSYPTRVSRRPRLKYAAGTLLVKRARDSISDDDGLRILVDRRWPAGMTKQRVGADLWLREAGPSIALQRWRCRLHTSSGWESFCRKYRAELAEHEDLLCLLDDLLCRSRLTLLFDASDASHNGAVVLRDVLNERRGRAEALWRSDA
;
A
#
# COMPACT_ATOMS: atom_id res chain seq x y z
N MET A 1 7.18 19.71 40.14
CA MET A 1 6.46 20.14 38.92
C MET A 1 7.53 20.58 37.92
N HIS A 2 7.88 19.93 36.81
CA HIS A 2 7.30 18.86 36.00
C HIS A 2 8.41 17.85 35.61
N SER A 3 8.05 16.57 35.60
CA SER A 3 8.80 15.51 34.91
C SER A 3 8.51 15.57 33.40
N LEU A 4 9.42 15.04 32.56
CA LEU A 4 9.22 14.44 31.21
C LEU A 4 10.58 14.44 30.48
N ILE A 5 11.46 13.51 30.82
CA ILE A 5 11.70 12.26 30.07
C ILE A 5 12.16 12.52 28.63
N SER A 6 13.48 12.53 28.49
CA SER A 6 14.22 12.25 27.26
C SER A 6 13.63 11.00 26.57
N ARG A 7 12.98 11.18 25.42
CA ARG A 7 12.73 10.08 24.49
C ARG A 7 13.90 9.99 23.53
N SER A 8 15.01 9.46 24.04
CA SER A 8 16.09 8.94 23.21
C SER A 8 15.55 7.71 22.47
N TYR A 9 15.29 7.85 21.17
CA TYR A 9 15.01 6.70 20.32
C TYR A 9 16.29 5.85 20.26
N PRO A 10 16.26 4.55 20.57
CA PRO A 10 17.44 3.72 20.37
C PRO A 10 17.69 3.57 18.87
N THR A 11 18.65 4.33 18.34
CA THR A 11 19.31 4.06 17.06
C THR A 11 20.18 2.82 17.21
N ARG A 12 19.55 1.64 17.18
CA ARG A 12 20.26 0.40 16.92
C ARG A 12 19.74 -0.12 15.58
N VAL A 13 20.42 0.34 14.52
CA VAL A 13 20.32 -0.22 13.17
C VAL A 13 20.74 -1.68 13.27
N SER A 14 19.75 -2.55 13.51
CA SER A 14 19.92 -3.99 13.51
C SER A 14 20.19 -4.42 12.07
N ARG A 15 21.30 -5.14 11.90
CA ARG A 15 21.81 -5.72 10.65
C ARG A 15 20.66 -6.24 9.78
N ARG A 16 20.58 -5.76 8.53
CA ARG A 16 19.64 -6.30 7.53
C ARG A 16 19.86 -7.82 7.42
N PRO A 17 18.87 -8.68 7.68
CA PRO A 17 19.00 -10.09 7.33
C PRO A 17 19.11 -10.19 5.81
N ARG A 18 20.04 -11.02 5.31
CA ARG A 18 20.09 -11.40 3.90
C ARG A 18 18.80 -12.14 3.57
N LEU A 19 17.84 -11.41 3.02
CA LEU A 19 16.56 -11.95 2.56
C LEU A 19 16.83 -12.93 1.41
N LYS A 20 16.37 -14.16 1.56
CA LYS A 20 16.39 -15.20 0.50
C LYS A 20 15.42 -14.88 -0.65
N TYR A 21 14.53 -13.91 -0.44
CA TYR A 21 13.57 -13.44 -1.43
C TYR A 21 14.06 -12.12 -2.01
N ALA A 22 14.04 -11.99 -3.34
CA ALA A 22 14.35 -10.74 -4.02
C ALA A 22 13.54 -9.60 -3.37
N ALA A 23 14.25 -8.56 -2.93
CA ALA A 23 13.65 -7.41 -2.26
C ALA A 23 12.46 -6.84 -3.08
N GLY A 24 11.31 -6.65 -2.43
CA GLY A 24 10.36 -5.59 -2.78
C GLY A 24 9.60 -5.69 -4.11
N THR A 25 9.22 -6.87 -4.58
CA THR A 25 8.27 -6.93 -5.71
C THR A 25 6.86 -6.60 -5.23
N LEU A 26 6.31 -5.48 -5.72
CA LEU A 26 4.97 -5.01 -5.42
C LEU A 26 4.10 -5.10 -6.68
N LEU A 27 3.06 -5.92 -6.63
CA LEU A 27 2.13 -6.17 -7.72
C LEU A 27 0.75 -5.59 -7.40
N VAL A 28 -0.03 -5.31 -8.43
CA VAL A 28 -1.42 -4.87 -8.32
C VAL A 28 -2.26 -5.77 -9.22
N LYS A 29 -3.31 -6.38 -8.67
CA LYS A 29 -4.10 -7.39 -9.36
C LYS A 29 -5.56 -7.27 -8.98
N ARG A 30 -6.49 -7.59 -9.89
CA ARG A 30 -7.90 -7.57 -9.52
C ARG A 30 -8.20 -8.77 -8.63
N ALA A 31 -9.09 -8.58 -7.66
CA ALA A 31 -9.56 -9.64 -6.78
C ALA A 31 -10.19 -10.81 -7.55
N ARG A 32 -10.68 -10.56 -8.77
CA ARG A 32 -11.25 -11.56 -9.69
C ARG A 32 -10.25 -12.28 -10.57
N ASP A 33 -9.03 -11.77 -10.69
CA ASP A 33 -8.00 -12.42 -11.50
C ASP A 33 -7.52 -13.70 -10.78
N SER A 34 -7.13 -14.71 -11.55
CA SER A 34 -6.72 -16.02 -11.02
C SER A 34 -5.56 -15.90 -10.03
N ILE A 35 -5.60 -16.69 -8.96
CA ILE A 35 -4.51 -16.76 -7.98
C ILE A 35 -3.29 -17.42 -8.65
N SER A 36 -2.11 -16.87 -8.45
CA SER A 36 -0.83 -17.39 -8.94
C SER A 36 0.17 -17.48 -7.80
N ASP A 37 1.02 -18.50 -7.86
CA ASP A 37 2.09 -18.71 -6.86
C ASP A 37 3.11 -17.56 -6.84
N ASP A 38 3.19 -16.77 -7.92
CA ASP A 38 4.04 -15.58 -8.01
C ASP A 38 3.48 -14.35 -7.28
N ASP A 39 2.22 -14.40 -6.82
CA ASP A 39 1.54 -13.29 -6.16
C ASP A 39 2.09 -13.03 -4.75
N GLY A 40 2.70 -14.04 -4.10
CA GLY A 40 3.17 -13.92 -2.72
C GLY A 40 2.03 -13.58 -1.75
N LEU A 41 2.25 -12.58 -0.89
CA LEU A 41 1.26 -12.13 0.09
C LEU A 41 0.19 -11.28 -0.60
N ARG A 42 -1.06 -11.75 -0.58
CA ARG A 42 -2.20 -11.10 -1.23
C ARG A 42 -2.99 -10.28 -0.23
N ILE A 43 -2.99 -8.96 -0.41
CA ILE A 43 -3.64 -8.02 0.50
C ILE A 43 -4.77 -7.28 -0.23
N LEU A 44 -6.01 -7.47 0.23
CA LEU A 44 -7.13 -6.65 -0.22
C LEU A 44 -7.03 -5.26 0.41
N VAL A 45 -6.96 -4.24 -0.43
CA VAL A 45 -6.86 -2.83 0.01
C VAL A 45 -8.13 -2.03 -0.23
N ASP A 46 -9.14 -2.61 -0.87
CA ASP A 46 -10.42 -1.94 -1.00
C ASP A 46 -11.22 -1.98 0.31
N ARG A 47 -11.90 -0.87 0.61
CA ARG A 47 -12.79 -0.76 1.78
C ARG A 47 -13.95 -1.74 1.73
N ARG A 48 -14.36 -2.13 0.52
CA ARG A 48 -15.47 -3.05 0.29
C ARG A 48 -14.91 -4.39 -0.16
N TRP A 49 -15.53 -5.44 0.33
CA TRP A 49 -15.27 -6.77 -0.18
C TRP A 49 -15.83 -6.90 -1.62
N PRO A 50 -15.10 -7.57 -2.54
CA PRO A 50 -15.57 -7.80 -3.90
C PRO A 50 -16.95 -8.45 -3.94
N ALA A 51 -17.89 -7.83 -4.65
CA ALA A 51 -19.26 -8.31 -4.69
C ALA A 51 -19.33 -9.72 -5.32
N GLY A 52 -20.02 -10.65 -4.64
CA GLY A 52 -20.22 -12.02 -5.15
C GLY A 52 -18.98 -12.92 -5.09
N MET A 53 -17.92 -12.56 -4.35
CA MET A 53 -16.72 -13.40 -4.20
C MET A 53 -16.59 -13.98 -2.81
N THR A 54 -16.16 -15.23 -2.71
CA THR A 54 -15.81 -15.87 -1.45
C THR A 54 -14.37 -15.54 -1.05
N LYS A 55 -14.03 -15.68 0.24
CA LYS A 55 -12.64 -15.52 0.73
C LYS A 55 -11.66 -16.41 -0.02
N GLN A 56 -12.07 -17.64 -0.35
CA GLN A 56 -11.29 -18.59 -1.14
C GLN A 56 -11.04 -18.10 -2.56
N ARG A 57 -12.05 -17.50 -3.22
CA ARG A 57 -11.94 -17.00 -4.58
C ARG A 57 -11.06 -15.75 -4.67
N VAL A 58 -11.18 -14.85 -3.70
CA VAL A 58 -10.32 -13.65 -3.62
C VAL A 58 -8.90 -14.05 -3.24
N GLY A 59 -8.74 -15.08 -2.39
CA GLY A 59 -7.43 -15.52 -1.90
C GLY A 59 -6.69 -14.38 -1.21
N ALA A 60 -7.39 -13.55 -0.44
CA ALA A 60 -6.76 -12.50 0.35
C ALA A 60 -6.28 -13.08 1.69
N ASP A 61 -4.97 -12.98 1.94
CA ASP A 61 -4.35 -13.33 3.22
C ASP A 61 -4.69 -12.27 4.27
N LEU A 62 -4.69 -11.00 3.86
CA LEU A 62 -4.99 -9.84 4.70
C LEU A 62 -5.99 -8.91 4.03
N TRP A 63 -6.81 -8.24 4.84
CA TRP A 63 -7.74 -7.21 4.37
C TRP A 63 -7.51 -5.90 5.13
N LEU A 64 -6.84 -4.97 4.47
CA LEU A 64 -6.54 -3.65 5.00
C LEU A 64 -7.55 -2.64 4.46
N ARG A 65 -8.74 -2.61 5.07
CA ARG A 65 -9.82 -1.68 4.67
C ARG A 65 -9.38 -0.23 4.72
N GLU A 66 -8.56 0.11 5.71
CA GLU A 66 -8.05 1.47 5.93
C GLU A 66 -7.02 1.88 4.87
N ALA A 67 -6.41 0.91 4.19
CA ALA A 67 -5.51 1.15 3.07
C ALA A 67 -6.22 1.59 1.79
N GLY A 68 -7.56 1.67 1.79
CA GLY A 68 -8.37 2.05 0.66
C GLY A 68 -8.90 3.48 0.76
N PRO A 69 -9.18 4.14 -0.38
CA PRO A 69 -9.67 5.51 -0.42
C PRO A 69 -10.97 5.66 0.37
N SER A 70 -11.15 6.80 1.05
CA SER A 70 -12.36 7.06 1.80
C SER A 70 -13.61 6.96 0.92
N ILE A 71 -14.74 6.61 1.53
CA ILE A 71 -16.04 6.52 0.81
C ILE A 71 -16.38 7.87 0.16
N ALA A 72 -16.06 8.98 0.83
CA ALA A 72 -16.27 10.32 0.30
C ALA A 72 -15.43 10.55 -0.96
N LEU A 73 -14.14 10.19 -0.93
CA LEU A 73 -13.24 10.36 -2.05
C LEU A 73 -13.60 9.44 -3.23
N GLN A 74 -13.99 8.20 -2.95
CA GLN A 74 -14.46 7.27 -3.97
C GLN A 74 -15.74 7.78 -4.66
N ARG A 75 -16.72 8.28 -3.90
CA ARG A 75 -17.95 8.89 -4.46
C ARG A 75 -17.64 10.13 -5.29
N TRP A 76 -16.70 10.96 -4.84
CA TRP A 76 -16.27 12.13 -5.58
C TRP A 76 -15.61 11.76 -6.92
N ARG A 77 -14.74 10.74 -6.93
CA ARG A 77 -14.13 10.23 -8.17
C ARG A 77 -15.16 9.68 -9.15
N CYS A 78 -16.18 8.97 -8.68
CA CYS A 78 -17.25 8.47 -9.54
C CYS A 78 -18.05 9.59 -10.24
N ARG A 79 -18.07 10.81 -9.69
CA ARG A 79 -18.72 11.97 -10.31
C ARG A 79 -17.85 12.67 -11.35
N LEU A 80 -16.55 12.41 -11.33
CA LEU A 80 -15.58 13.02 -12.23
C LEU A 80 -15.12 11.99 -13.26
N HIS A 81 -15.73 12.04 -14.44
CA HIS A 81 -15.38 11.17 -15.56
C HIS A 81 -14.19 11.70 -16.38
N THR A 82 -13.63 12.87 -16.04
CA THR A 82 -12.52 13.49 -16.77
C THR A 82 -11.15 13.05 -16.26
N SER A 83 -10.14 13.03 -17.15
CA SER A 83 -8.75 12.72 -16.81
C SER A 83 -8.16 13.67 -15.77
N SER A 84 -8.57 14.95 -15.75
CA SER A 84 -8.19 15.93 -14.72
C SER A 84 -8.68 15.56 -13.32
N GLY A 85 -9.77 14.78 -13.23
CA GLY A 85 -10.29 14.24 -11.99
C GLY A 85 -9.35 13.20 -11.36
N TRP A 86 -8.55 12.50 -12.17
CA TRP A 86 -7.62 11.48 -11.69
C TRP A 86 -6.45 12.06 -10.90
N GLU A 87 -5.75 13.06 -11.43
CA GLU A 87 -4.63 13.70 -10.71
C GLU A 87 -5.08 14.30 -9.37
N SER A 88 -6.27 14.88 -9.37
CA SER A 88 -6.88 15.44 -8.17
C SER A 88 -7.29 14.37 -7.16
N PHE A 89 -7.77 13.21 -7.64
CA PHE A 89 -7.98 12.03 -6.81
C PHE A 89 -6.67 11.52 -6.21
N CYS A 90 -5.61 11.37 -7.00
CA CYS A 90 -4.29 10.94 -6.53
C CYS A 90 -3.76 11.86 -5.42
N ARG A 91 -3.85 13.18 -5.61
CA ARG A 91 -3.42 14.15 -4.59
C ARG A 91 -4.20 14.02 -3.29
N LYS A 92 -5.54 13.98 -3.37
CA LYS A 92 -6.40 13.83 -2.19
C LYS A 92 -6.17 12.50 -1.48
N TYR A 93 -6.01 11.42 -2.24
CA TYR A 93 -5.79 10.11 -1.67
C TYR A 93 -4.42 9.97 -1.02
N ARG A 94 -3.37 10.56 -1.62
CA ARG A 94 -2.04 10.64 -1.00
C ARG A 94 -2.08 11.40 0.32
N ALA A 95 -2.91 12.44 0.44
CA ALA A 95 -3.11 13.13 1.70
C ALA A 95 -3.80 12.24 2.76
N GLU A 96 -4.84 11.49 2.38
CA GLU A 96 -5.46 10.50 3.28
C GLU A 96 -4.43 9.44 3.73
N LEU A 97 -3.62 8.91 2.81
CA LEU A 97 -2.58 7.93 3.15
C LEU A 97 -1.49 8.49 4.07
N ALA A 98 -1.18 9.79 3.98
CA ALA A 98 -0.20 10.44 4.84
C ALA A 98 -0.67 10.52 6.31
N GLU A 99 -1.98 10.54 6.55
CA GLU A 99 -2.55 10.46 7.90
C GLU A 99 -2.45 9.03 8.48
N HIS A 100 -2.25 8.02 7.63
CA HIS A 100 -2.14 6.61 7.98
C HIS A 100 -0.70 6.09 7.85
N GLU A 101 0.27 6.80 8.44
CA GLU A 101 1.68 6.42 8.34
C GLU A 101 1.98 5.02 8.93
N ASP A 102 1.31 4.63 10.01
CA ASP A 102 1.45 3.29 10.61
C ASP A 102 1.11 2.17 9.61
N LEU A 103 0.10 2.40 8.77
CA LEU A 103 -0.32 1.45 7.73
C LEU A 103 0.71 1.36 6.61
N LEU A 104 1.30 2.50 6.21
CA LEU A 104 2.37 2.52 5.23
C LEU A 104 3.62 1.81 5.75
N CYS A 105 3.99 2.02 7.01
CA CYS A 105 5.09 1.32 7.67
C CYS A 105 4.87 -0.19 7.73
N LEU A 106 3.64 -0.64 8.03
CA LEU A 106 3.27 -2.05 8.00
C LEU A 106 3.45 -2.65 6.60
N LEU A 107 2.95 -1.96 5.57
CA LEU A 107 3.09 -2.42 4.18
C LEU A 107 4.54 -2.46 3.72
N ASP A 108 5.36 -1.49 4.13
CA ASP A 108 6.80 -1.44 3.87
C ASP A 108 7.53 -2.63 4.55
N ASP A 109 7.21 -2.96 5.81
CA ASP A 109 7.79 -4.14 6.49
C ASP A 109 7.38 -5.45 5.81
N LEU A 110 6.11 -5.58 5.41
CA LEU A 110 5.63 -6.75 4.67
C LEU A 110 6.34 -6.89 3.32
N LEU A 111 6.52 -5.79 2.59
CA LEU A 111 7.26 -5.74 1.33
C LEU A 111 8.74 -6.09 1.47
N CYS A 112 9.33 -5.79 2.63
CA CYS A 112 10.71 -6.19 2.91
C CYS A 112 10.83 -7.69 3.15
N ARG A 113 9.77 -8.36 3.62
CA ARG A 113 9.81 -9.79 3.96
C ARG A 113 9.42 -10.69 2.80
N SER A 114 8.52 -10.24 1.93
CA SER A 114 7.97 -11.04 0.84
C SER A 114 7.50 -10.20 -0.35
N ARG A 115 7.14 -10.90 -1.44
CA ARG A 115 6.40 -10.30 -2.56
C ARG A 115 4.99 -9.96 -2.08
N LEU A 116 4.50 -8.78 -2.44
CA LEU A 116 3.18 -8.30 -2.02
C LEU A 116 2.33 -8.01 -3.25
N THR A 117 1.12 -8.56 -3.29
CA THR A 117 0.11 -8.28 -4.31
C THR A 117 -1.07 -7.53 -3.70
N LEU A 118 -1.27 -6.29 -4.11
CA LEU A 118 -2.42 -5.47 -3.73
C LEU A 118 -3.63 -5.85 -4.58
N LEU A 119 -4.68 -6.31 -3.92
CA LEU A 119 -5.94 -6.69 -4.55
C LEU A 119 -6.93 -5.52 -4.52
N PHE A 120 -7.60 -5.33 -5.65
CA PHE A 120 -8.67 -4.34 -5.82
C PHE A 120 -9.87 -4.91 -6.60
N ASP A 121 -11.05 -4.34 -6.39
CA ASP A 121 -12.32 -4.70 -7.00
C ASP A 121 -12.79 -3.69 -8.08
N ALA A 122 -12.13 -2.53 -8.19
CA ALA A 122 -12.48 -1.51 -9.17
C ALA A 122 -12.50 -2.05 -10.62
N SER A 123 -13.49 -1.58 -11.40
CA SER A 123 -13.64 -1.97 -12.81
C SER A 123 -12.48 -1.49 -13.69
N ASP A 124 -11.90 -0.32 -13.38
CA ASP A 124 -10.75 0.26 -14.08
C ASP A 124 -9.43 -0.23 -13.47
N ALA A 125 -8.65 -0.94 -14.28
CA ALA A 125 -7.36 -1.49 -13.86
C ALA A 125 -6.23 -0.45 -13.82
N SER A 126 -6.38 0.68 -14.50
CA SER A 126 -5.36 1.74 -14.56
C SER A 126 -5.61 2.85 -13.54
N HIS A 127 -6.88 3.15 -13.26
CA HIS A 127 -7.27 4.22 -12.33
C HIS A 127 -7.97 3.67 -11.08
N ASN A 128 -7.19 3.09 -10.17
CA ASN A 128 -7.70 2.58 -8.89
C ASN A 128 -6.81 2.97 -7.70
N GLY A 129 -7.37 2.84 -6.49
CA GLY A 129 -6.65 3.15 -5.25
C GLY A 129 -5.41 2.28 -5.03
N ALA A 130 -5.42 1.02 -5.47
CA ALA A 130 -4.27 0.13 -5.32
C ALA A 130 -3.06 0.59 -6.16
N VAL A 131 -3.28 1.15 -7.35
CA VAL A 131 -2.23 1.76 -8.19
C VAL A 131 -1.60 2.95 -7.47
N VAL A 132 -2.40 3.84 -6.89
CA VAL A 132 -1.86 5.00 -6.16
C VAL A 132 -1.09 4.56 -4.91
N LEU A 133 -1.60 3.58 -4.17
CA LEU A 133 -0.91 3.03 -3.00
C LEU A 133 0.42 2.37 -3.40
N ARG A 134 0.45 1.63 -4.50
CA ARG A 134 1.68 1.07 -5.07
C ARG A 134 2.71 2.16 -5.35
N ASP A 135 2.28 3.23 -6.01
CA ASP A 135 3.18 4.33 -6.39
C ASP A 135 3.74 5.02 -5.14
N VAL A 136 2.92 5.24 -4.11
CA VAL A 136 3.36 5.80 -2.83
C VAL A 136 4.41 4.91 -2.15
N LEU A 137 4.21 3.59 -2.10
CA LEU A 137 5.16 2.65 -1.51
C LEU A 137 6.49 2.60 -2.28
N ASN A 138 6.42 2.61 -3.62
CA ASN A 138 7.62 2.67 -4.45
C ASN A 138 8.38 4.00 -4.27
N GLU A 139 7.68 5.13 -4.20
CA GLU A 139 8.30 6.44 -3.92
C GLU A 139 8.97 6.47 -2.54
N ARG A 140 8.32 5.92 -1.50
CA ARG A 140 8.90 5.81 -0.13
C ARG A 140 10.18 4.99 -0.15
N ARG A 141 10.18 3.84 -0.84
CA ARG A 141 11.35 2.98 -0.95
C ARG A 141 12.49 3.63 -1.73
N GLY A 142 12.18 4.29 -2.86
CA GLY A 142 13.19 5.01 -3.65
C GLY A 142 13.85 6.16 -2.89
N ARG A 143 13.08 6.90 -2.08
CA ARG A 143 13.63 7.95 -1.19
C ARG A 143 14.54 7.37 -0.11
N ALA A 144 14.14 6.26 0.49
CA ALA A 144 14.99 5.55 1.45
C ALA A 144 16.30 5.11 0.79
N GLU A 145 16.26 4.53 -0.41
CA GLU A 145 17.47 4.13 -1.15
C GLU A 145 18.39 5.31 -1.51
N ALA A 146 17.83 6.46 -1.88
CA ALA A 146 18.59 7.67 -2.23
C ALA A 146 19.31 8.29 -1.01
N LEU A 147 18.65 8.30 0.15
CA LEU A 147 19.26 8.77 1.41
C LEU A 147 20.45 7.88 1.80
N TRP A 148 20.30 6.57 1.68
CA TRP A 148 21.37 5.61 2.04
C TRP A 148 22.60 5.69 1.13
N ARG A 149 22.42 6.10 -0.14
CA ARG A 149 23.53 6.31 -1.08
C ARG A 149 24.29 7.62 -0.86
N SER A 150 23.70 8.58 -0.16
CA SER A 150 24.31 9.88 0.10
C SER A 150 25.15 9.90 1.38
N ASP A 151 24.88 8.96 2.30
CA ASP A 151 25.59 8.79 3.58
C ASP A 151 26.70 7.72 3.54
N ALA A 152 27.00 7.14 2.37
CA ALA A 152 28.01 6.10 2.15
C ALA A 152 29.17 6.63 1.29
#